data_AF-A0A9D3VSW1-F1
#
_entry.id   AF-A0A9D3VSW1-F1
#
_cell.length_a   1.000
_cell.length_b   1.000
_cell.length_c   1.000
_cell.angle_alpha   90.00
_cell.angle_beta   90.00
_cell.angle_gamma   90.00
#
_symmetry.space_group_name_H-M   'P 1'
#
loop_
_entity.id
_entity.type
_entity.pdbx_description
1 polymer ?
#
loop_
_entity_poly.entity_id
_entity_poly.type
_entity_poly.pdbx_seq_one_letter_code
_entity_poly.pdbx_strand_id
1 'polypeptide(L)'
;MLVTRQWLCFVYIDVSDTLLLGVVRDQDRNWIVGYTRFLGVCSPFEAEVWSTLDGLIILLNKGYRRATILTDNLEVAQNLTDLSLEDSGIGILRRTQRIMKAGGNWKIKHIPRSQILVVDRLAKLNLNWKTSLQIFNEAPKEINVLLQEEKDSRWFT
;
A
#
# COMPACT_ATOMS: atom_id res chain seq x y z
N MET A 1 -22.27 -22.24 -3.46
CA MET A 1 -22.10 -21.21 -2.40
C MET A 1 -20.76 -20.52 -2.64
N LEU A 2 -20.76 -19.45 -3.44
CA LEU A 2 -19.54 -18.74 -3.85
C LEU A 2 -19.12 -17.82 -2.71
N VAL A 3 -18.23 -18.31 -1.84
CA VAL A 3 -17.55 -17.45 -0.86
C VAL A 3 -16.72 -16.46 -1.67
N THR A 4 -17.22 -15.23 -1.78
CA THR A 4 -16.53 -14.10 -2.39
C THR A 4 -15.27 -13.83 -1.60
N ARG A 5 -14.15 -14.44 -2.01
CA ARG A 5 -12.81 -14.19 -1.47
C ARG A 5 -12.52 -12.70 -1.61
N GLN A 6 -12.64 -12.00 -0.49
CA GLN A 6 -12.33 -10.61 -0.34
C GLN A 6 -10.81 -10.55 -0.15
N TRP A 7 -10.07 -10.48 -1.25
CA TRP A 7 -8.62 -10.38 -1.21
C TRP A 7 -8.25 -9.01 -0.60
N LEU A 8 -7.78 -9.01 0.65
CA LEU A 8 -7.25 -7.82 1.30
C LEU A 8 -5.76 -7.69 0.97
N CYS A 9 -5.47 -7.11 -0.20
CA CYS A 9 -4.15 -6.55 -0.44
C CYS A 9 -3.99 -5.27 0.40
N PHE A 10 -3.41 -5.43 1.58
CA PHE A 10 -3.07 -4.36 2.48
C PHE A 10 -1.80 -3.64 2.03
N VAL A 11 -1.93 -2.61 1.21
CA VAL A 11 -0.86 -1.62 1.02
C VAL A 11 -0.71 -0.84 2.32
N TYR A 12 0.51 -0.59 2.72
CA TYR A 12 0.88 0.04 3.97
C TYR A 12 2.04 0.98 3.61
N ILE A 13 1.98 2.25 4.02
CA ILE A 13 2.90 3.27 3.50
C ILE A 13 3.53 3.98 4.69
N ASP A 14 4.86 3.98 4.77
CA ASP A 14 5.61 4.82 5.70
C ASP A 14 6.56 5.70 4.89
N VAL A 15 6.74 6.94 5.36
CA VAL A 15 7.58 7.96 4.72
C VAL A 15 8.69 8.31 5.68
N SER A 16 9.93 7.97 5.31
CA SER A 16 11.14 8.52 5.92
C SER A 16 11.93 9.30 4.87
N ASP A 17 11.84 10.62 4.98
CA ASP A 17 12.43 11.72 4.17
C ASP A 17 12.37 11.67 2.64
N THR A 18 12.15 10.53 1.99
CA THR A 18 12.04 10.37 0.52
C THR A 18 11.59 8.96 0.08
N LEU A 19 11.63 7.97 0.97
CA LEU A 19 11.35 6.58 0.63
C LEU A 19 9.87 6.25 0.84
N LEU A 20 9.25 5.72 -0.20
CA LEU A 20 7.95 5.08 -0.15
C LEU A 20 8.11 3.59 0.02
N LEU A 21 7.20 2.99 0.79
CA LEU A 21 7.06 1.56 0.88
C LEU A 21 5.60 1.13 0.69
N GLY A 22 5.45 -0.12 0.26
CA GLY A 22 4.20 -0.80 0.18
C GLY A 22 4.40 -2.31 0.29
N VAL A 23 3.46 -2.97 0.94
CA VAL A 23 3.40 -4.42 1.04
C VAL A 23 2.07 -4.88 0.49
N VAL A 24 2.00 -6.07 -0.07
CA VAL A 24 0.78 -6.66 -0.61
C VAL A 24 0.71 -8.07 -0.07
N ARG A 25 -0.41 -8.37 0.58
CA ARG A 25 -0.66 -9.66 1.22
C ARG A 25 -2.00 -10.25 0.76
N ASP A 26 -2.14 -11.56 0.88
CA ASP A 26 -3.43 -12.22 0.70
C ASP A 26 -4.27 -12.18 2.00
N GLN A 27 -5.48 -12.73 1.95
CA GLN A 27 -6.37 -12.84 3.12
C GLN A 27 -5.79 -13.68 4.26
N ASP A 28 -4.85 -14.57 3.96
CA ASP A 28 -4.17 -15.44 4.93
C ASP A 28 -2.87 -14.78 5.45
N ARG A 29 -2.68 -13.48 5.15
CA ARG A 29 -1.53 -12.64 5.50
C ARG A 29 -0.21 -13.17 4.91
N ASN A 30 -0.26 -13.98 3.86
CA ASN A 30 0.93 -14.39 3.12
C ASN A 30 1.43 -13.23 2.26
N TRP A 31 2.75 -13.15 2.13
CA TRP A 31 3.39 -12.20 1.24
C TRP A 31 3.04 -12.51 -0.21
N ILE A 32 2.58 -11.50 -0.95
CA ILE A 32 2.45 -11.56 -2.41
C ILE A 32 3.56 -10.76 -3.06
N VAL A 33 3.76 -9.52 -2.61
CA VAL A 33 4.79 -8.62 -3.13
C VAL A 33 5.02 -7.46 -2.17
N GLY A 34 6.25 -6.98 -2.06
CA GLY A 34 6.56 -5.68 -1.47
C GLY A 34 7.17 -4.77 -2.51
N TYR A 35 7.15 -3.48 -2.27
CA TYR A 35 7.78 -2.52 -3.15
C TYR A 35 8.28 -1.30 -2.39
N THR A 36 9.33 -0.69 -2.91
CA THR A 36 9.86 0.58 -2.42
C THR A 36 10.12 1.53 -3.57
N ARG A 37 10.02 2.84 -3.34
CA ARG A 37 10.40 3.85 -4.33
C ARG A 37 11.03 5.06 -3.64
N PHE A 38 12.15 5.52 -4.16
CA PHE A 38 12.72 6.82 -3.81
C PHE A 38 12.13 7.92 -4.73
N LEU A 39 11.52 8.97 -4.17
CA LEU A 39 10.82 10.03 -4.93
C LEU A 39 11.51 11.41 -4.99
N GLY A 40 12.60 11.62 -4.25
CA GLY A 40 13.11 12.96 -3.96
C GLY A 40 12.24 13.77 -2.99
N VAL A 41 12.14 15.07 -3.24
CA VAL A 41 11.34 15.99 -2.41
C VAL A 41 9.86 15.85 -2.77
N CYS A 42 9.02 15.49 -1.80
CA CYS A 42 7.57 15.45 -1.92
C CYS A 42 6.90 15.68 -0.55
N SER A 43 5.63 16.11 -0.55
CA SER A 43 4.86 16.18 0.70
C SER A 43 4.46 14.78 1.19
N PRO A 44 4.23 14.58 2.50
CA PRO A 44 3.73 13.30 3.03
C PRO A 44 2.42 12.84 2.36
N PHE A 45 1.53 13.78 2.05
CA PHE A 45 0.31 13.48 1.32
C PHE A 45 0.60 12.93 -0.10
N GLU A 46 1.43 13.63 -0.88
CA GLU A 46 1.79 13.17 -2.24
C GLU A 46 2.52 11.83 -2.21
N ALA A 47 3.40 11.64 -1.24
CA ALA A 47 4.15 10.41 -1.02
C ALA A 47 3.21 9.19 -0.90
N GLU A 48 2.16 9.32 -0.09
CA GLU A 48 1.18 8.24 0.09
C GLU A 48 0.26 8.02 -1.11
N VAL A 49 -0.11 9.09 -1.80
CA VAL A 49 -0.86 8.96 -3.06
C VAL A 49 0.00 8.24 -4.11
N TRP A 50 1.30 8.56 -4.20
CA TRP A 50 2.24 7.87 -5.07
C TRP A 50 2.40 6.39 -4.73
N SER A 51 2.58 6.05 -3.45
CA SER A 51 2.70 4.65 -3.05
C SER A 51 1.41 3.87 -3.34
N THR A 52 0.25 4.50 -3.19
CA THR A 52 -1.04 3.92 -3.58
C THR A 52 -1.12 3.68 -5.08
N LEU A 53 -0.68 4.64 -5.91
CA LEU A 53 -0.63 4.47 -7.36
C LEU A 53 0.26 3.30 -7.79
N ASP A 54 1.45 3.19 -7.21
CA ASP A 54 2.37 2.08 -7.49
C ASP A 54 1.74 0.73 -7.12
N GLY A 55 1.14 0.64 -5.93
CA GLY A 55 0.42 -0.55 -5.49
C GLY A 55 -0.69 -0.95 -6.44
N LEU A 56 -1.51 0.01 -6.90
CA LEU A 56 -2.56 -0.22 -7.89
C LEU A 56 -2.00 -0.76 -9.21
N ILE A 57 -0.95 -0.14 -9.75
CA ILE A 57 -0.32 -0.58 -11.00
C ILE A 57 0.26 -1.99 -10.86
N ILE A 58 0.95 -2.28 -9.75
CA ILE A 58 1.53 -3.59 -9.46
C ILE A 58 0.44 -4.67 -9.40
N LEU A 59 -0.65 -4.40 -8.68
CA LEU A 59 -1.81 -5.28 -8.58
C LEU A 59 -2.43 -5.52 -9.95
N LEU A 60 -2.65 -4.45 -10.72
CA LEU A 60 -3.22 -4.54 -12.05
C LEU A 60 -2.36 -5.39 -12.99
N ASN A 61 -1.04 -5.22 -12.96
CA ASN A 61 -0.08 -5.98 -13.76
C ASN A 61 -0.03 -7.46 -13.35
N LYS A 62 -0.24 -7.77 -12.07
CA LYS A 62 -0.37 -9.16 -11.58
C LYS A 62 -1.77 -9.76 -11.83
N GLY A 63 -2.68 -9.04 -12.48
CA GLY A 63 -4.03 -9.52 -12.81
C GLY A 63 -5.07 -9.31 -11.70
N TYR A 64 -4.71 -8.68 -10.58
CA TYR A 64 -5.66 -8.35 -9.55
C TYR A 64 -6.51 -7.15 -9.98
N ARG A 65 -7.80 -7.24 -9.66
CA ARG A 65 -8.82 -6.21 -9.95
C ARG A 65 -9.66 -5.90 -8.72
N ARG A 66 -9.28 -6.39 -7.54
CA ARG A 66 -9.99 -6.14 -6.29
C ARG A 66 -9.00 -6.17 -5.13
N ALA A 67 -8.98 -5.13 -4.30
CA ALA A 67 -8.15 -5.03 -3.11
C ALA A 67 -8.73 -4.04 -2.08
N THR A 68 -8.28 -4.17 -0.83
CA THR A 68 -8.51 -3.17 0.23
C THR A 68 -7.19 -2.52 0.61
N ILE A 69 -6.95 -1.32 0.10
CA ILE A 69 -5.76 -0.50 0.37
C ILE A 69 -5.90 0.13 1.76
N LEU A 70 -4.84 0.05 2.56
CA LEU A 70 -4.78 0.69 3.86
C LEU A 70 -3.81 1.88 3.83
N THR A 71 -4.07 2.85 4.69
CA THR A 71 -3.21 4.03 4.89
C THR A 71 -3.45 4.52 6.32
N ASP A 72 -2.40 5.04 6.98
CA ASP A 72 -2.52 5.77 8.25
C ASP A 72 -2.78 7.27 8.06
N ASN A 73 -3.02 7.69 6.83
CA ASN A 73 -3.33 9.05 6.48
C ASN A 73 -4.79 9.21 6.11
N LEU A 74 -5.52 9.81 7.04
CA LEU A 74 -6.94 10.03 6.91
C LEU A 74 -7.26 10.92 5.69
N GLU A 75 -6.42 11.89 5.38
CA GLU A 75 -6.62 12.81 4.25
C GLU A 75 -6.52 12.04 2.92
N VAL A 76 -5.52 11.16 2.77
CA VAL A 76 -5.37 10.28 1.60
C VAL A 76 -6.56 9.34 1.50
N ALA A 77 -6.98 8.74 2.62
CA ALA A 77 -8.12 7.84 2.65
C ALA A 77 -9.41 8.52 2.16
N GLN A 78 -9.67 9.74 2.62
CA GLN A 78 -10.84 10.53 2.22
C GLN A 78 -10.78 10.90 0.74
N ASN A 79 -9.66 11.47 0.28
CA ASN A 79 -9.51 11.93 -1.11
C ASN A 79 -9.52 10.81 -2.15
N LEU A 80 -9.06 9.61 -1.81
CA LEU A 80 -9.10 8.45 -2.70
C LEU A 80 -10.41 7.65 -2.61
N THR A 81 -11.19 7.84 -1.53
CA THR A 81 -12.54 7.28 -1.43
C THR A 81 -13.55 8.16 -2.17
N ASP A 82 -13.46 9.48 -2.02
CA ASP A 82 -14.31 10.43 -2.72
C ASP A 82 -13.79 10.69 -4.14
N LEU A 83 -14.15 9.77 -5.03
CA LEU A 83 -13.81 9.84 -6.44
C LEU A 83 -14.58 10.94 -7.21
N SER A 84 -15.45 11.73 -6.55
CA SER A 84 -16.18 12.83 -7.19
C SER A 84 -15.35 14.11 -7.35
N LEU A 85 -14.16 14.17 -6.74
CA LEU A 85 -13.22 15.29 -6.82
C LEU A 85 -12.56 15.35 -8.21
N GLU A 86 -13.27 15.85 -9.21
CA GLU A 86 -12.75 16.00 -10.58
C GLU A 86 -11.65 17.07 -10.70
N ASP A 87 -11.51 17.93 -9.68
CA ASP A 87 -10.67 19.13 -9.72
C ASP A 87 -9.65 19.21 -8.57
N SER A 88 -9.09 18.07 -8.13
CA SER A 88 -7.92 18.15 -7.26
C SER A 88 -6.77 18.78 -8.04
N GLY A 89 -6.26 19.95 -7.61
CA GLY A 89 -5.09 20.60 -8.21
C GLY A 89 -3.80 19.74 -8.19
N ILE A 90 -3.83 18.62 -7.46
CA ILE A 90 -2.74 17.66 -7.31
C ILE A 90 -2.81 16.62 -8.44
N GLY A 91 -1.89 16.72 -9.40
CA GLY A 91 -1.88 15.86 -10.60
C GLY A 91 -1.78 14.36 -10.31
N ILE A 92 -1.06 13.96 -9.24
CA ILE A 92 -0.90 12.55 -8.86
C ILE A 92 -2.20 11.95 -8.27
N LEU A 93 -2.94 12.74 -7.49
CA LEU A 93 -4.24 12.32 -6.94
C LEU A 93 -5.23 12.04 -8.06
N ARG A 94 -5.38 13.00 -8.98
CA ARG A 94 -6.24 12.85 -10.17
C ARG A 94 -5.87 11.62 -11.01
N ARG A 95 -4.58 11.35 -11.21
CA ARG A 95 -4.12 10.16 -11.93
C ARG A 95 -4.52 8.87 -11.20
N THR A 96 -4.32 8.84 -9.89
CA THR A 96 -4.66 7.68 -9.04
C THR A 96 -6.16 7.39 -9.07
N GLN A 97 -6.99 8.41 -8.88
CA GLN A 97 -8.45 8.29 -8.97
C GLN A 97 -8.91 7.80 -10.35
N ARG A 98 -8.30 8.27 -11.45
CA ARG A 98 -8.62 7.77 -12.81
C ARG A 98 -8.34 6.28 -12.96
N ILE A 99 -7.22 5.78 -12.44
CA ILE A 99 -6.92 4.34 -12.47
C ILE A 99 -7.92 3.56 -11.60
N MET A 100 -8.25 4.08 -10.42
CA MET A 100 -9.24 3.46 -9.55
C MET A 100 -10.61 3.36 -10.20
N LYS A 101 -11.06 4.41 -10.91
CA LYS A 101 -12.32 4.42 -11.67
C LYS A 101 -12.27 3.48 -12.88
N ALA A 102 -11.16 3.46 -13.61
CA ALA A 102 -11.06 2.78 -14.90
C ALA A 102 -10.86 1.26 -14.79
N GLY A 103 -10.40 0.75 -13.65
CA GLY A 103 -10.14 -0.69 -13.55
C GLY A 103 -10.14 -1.21 -12.13
N GLY A 104 -11.13 -2.04 -11.80
CA GLY A 104 -11.17 -2.81 -10.57
C GLY A 104 -12.15 -2.31 -9.50
N ASN A 105 -12.22 -3.02 -8.39
CA ASN A 105 -13.00 -2.71 -7.21
C ASN A 105 -12.03 -2.49 -6.04
N TRP A 106 -11.68 -1.23 -5.82
CA TRP A 106 -10.74 -0.82 -4.79
C TRP A 106 -11.50 -0.25 -3.60
N LYS A 107 -11.13 -0.67 -2.40
CA LYS A 107 -11.59 -0.06 -1.16
C LYS A 107 -10.40 0.58 -0.49
N ILE A 108 -10.52 1.84 -0.08
CA ILE A 108 -9.51 2.51 0.73
C ILE A 108 -10.02 2.52 2.17
N LYS A 109 -9.14 2.24 3.14
CA LYS A 109 -9.46 2.36 4.57
C LYS A 109 -8.33 3.04 5.31
N HIS A 110 -8.69 3.97 6.17
CA HIS A 110 -7.78 4.51 7.16
C HIS A 110 -7.61 3.51 8.32
N ILE A 111 -6.37 3.34 8.80
CA ILE A 111 -6.05 2.56 10.00
C ILE A 111 -5.00 3.30 10.84
N PRO A 112 -4.95 3.11 12.17
CA PRO A 112 -3.88 3.67 12.98
C PRO A 112 -2.50 3.15 12.57
N ARG A 113 -1.48 4.02 12.58
CA ARG A 113 -0.07 3.64 12.31
C ARG A 113 0.43 2.45 13.14
N SER A 114 -0.07 2.30 14.37
CA SER A 114 0.25 1.15 15.23
C SER A 114 -0.16 -0.21 14.66
N GLN A 115 -0.99 -0.22 13.62
CA GLN A 115 -1.43 -1.42 12.88
C GLN A 115 -0.63 -1.64 11.58
N ILE A 116 0.39 -0.82 11.31
CA ILE A 116 1.27 -0.82 10.12
C ILE A 116 2.68 -1.33 10.45
N LEU A 117 2.82 -2.22 11.44
CA LEU A 117 4.12 -2.59 12.00
C LEU A 117 5.08 -3.22 10.99
N VAL A 118 4.58 -4.04 10.05
CA VAL A 118 5.40 -4.64 8.98
C VAL A 118 6.09 -3.57 8.14
N VAL A 119 5.37 -2.52 7.76
CA VAL A 119 5.93 -1.48 6.88
C VAL A 119 6.82 -0.52 7.64
N ASP A 120 6.47 -0.14 8.86
CA ASP A 120 7.39 0.61 9.73
C ASP A 120 8.71 -0.15 9.92
N ARG A 121 8.67 -1.48 10.06
CA ARG A 121 9.88 -2.29 10.19
C ARG A 121 10.65 -2.38 8.87
N LEU A 122 9.95 -2.56 7.75
CA LEU A 122 10.55 -2.61 6.41
C LEU A 122 11.21 -1.27 6.04
N ALA A 123 10.60 -0.14 6.42
CA ALA A 123 11.16 1.20 6.25
C ALA A 123 12.47 1.39 7.02
N LYS A 124 12.55 0.79 8.22
CA LYS A 124 13.74 0.81 9.08
C LYS A 124 14.83 -0.15 8.65
N LEU A 125 14.56 -1.06 7.71
CA LEU A 125 15.63 -1.86 7.12
C LEU A 125 16.46 -0.91 6.26
N ASN A 126 17.72 -0.70 6.69
CA ASN A 126 18.72 0.11 5.99
C ASN A 126 19.25 -0.62 4.74
N LEU A 127 18.32 -1.15 3.93
CA LEU A 127 18.62 -1.64 2.60
C LEU A 127 18.92 -0.40 1.77
N ASN A 128 19.97 -0.42 0.95
CA ASN A 128 20.46 0.75 0.23
C ASN A 128 19.45 1.19 -0.85
N TRP A 129 18.35 1.83 -0.46
CA TRP A 129 17.14 2.10 -1.27
C TRP A 129 17.31 3.19 -2.35
N LYS A 130 18.52 3.39 -2.86
CA LYS A 130 18.92 4.53 -3.70
C LYS A 130 18.46 4.45 -5.16
N THR A 131 17.43 3.67 -5.50
CA THR A 131 17.02 3.46 -6.91
C THR A 131 15.54 3.77 -7.16
N SER A 132 15.17 3.75 -8.44
CA SER A 132 13.78 3.67 -8.92
C SER A 132 13.02 2.51 -8.26
N LEU A 133 11.68 2.50 -8.43
CA LEU A 133 10.75 1.47 -7.95
C LEU A 133 11.38 0.06 -7.92
N GLN A 134 11.55 -0.48 -6.71
CA GLN A 134 11.99 -1.84 -6.46
C GLN A 134 10.80 -2.71 -6.08
N ILE A 135 10.81 -3.98 -6.52
CA ILE A 135 9.74 -4.94 -6.27
C ILE A 135 10.34 -6.22 -5.68
N PHE A 136 9.82 -6.67 -4.54
CA PHE A 136 10.26 -7.87 -3.82
C PHE A 136 9.16 -8.93 -3.90
N ASN A 137 9.38 -10.00 -4.67
CA ASN A 137 8.42 -11.10 -4.76
C ASN A 137 8.44 -12.00 -3.49
N GLU A 138 9.49 -11.89 -2.68
CA GLU A 138 9.63 -12.58 -1.39
C GLU A 138 9.89 -11.56 -0.28
N ALA A 139 9.42 -11.87 0.93
CA ALA A 139 9.66 -11.05 2.10
C ALA A 139 11.15 -11.09 2.49
N PRO A 140 11.78 -9.94 2.81
CA PRO A 140 13.12 -9.93 3.40
C PRO A 140 13.16 -10.78 4.69
N LYS A 141 14.26 -11.51 4.90
CA LYS A 141 14.38 -12.46 6.02
C LYS A 141 14.21 -11.78 7.37
N GLU A 142 14.59 -10.51 7.44
CA GLU A 142 14.55 -9.64 8.61
C GLU A 142 13.12 -9.34 9.10
N ILE A 143 12.11 -9.44 8.22
CA ILE A 143 10.70 -9.23 8.60
C ILE A 143 9.92 -10.53 8.80
N ASN A 144 10.50 -11.70 8.51
CA ASN A 144 9.79 -12.98 8.63
C ASN A 144 9.27 -13.28 10.04
N VAL A 145 10.05 -12.91 11.07
CA VAL A 145 9.63 -13.06 12.47
C VAL A 145 8.37 -12.25 12.75
N LEU A 146 8.34 -10.99 12.32
CA LEU A 146 7.19 -10.10 12.53
C LEU A 146 5.96 -10.55 11.71
N LEU A 147 6.17 -11.05 10.49
CA LEU A 147 5.10 -11.65 9.69
C LEU A 147 4.47 -12.86 10.40
N GLN A 148 5.27 -13.66 11.11
CA GLN A 148 4.78 -14.79 11.88
C GLN A 148 4.02 -14.34 13.15
N GLU A 149 4.57 -13.36 13.88
CA GLU A 149 3.91 -12.78 15.06
C GLU A 149 2.55 -12.13 14.71
N GLU A 150 2.45 -11.42 13.59
CA GLU A 150 1.18 -10.85 13.12
C GLU A 150 0.19 -11.94 12.72
N LYS A 151 0.65 -13.06 12.14
CA LYS A 151 -0.21 -14.21 11.81
C LYS A 151 -0.78 -14.86 13.07
N ASP A 152 0.02 -14.97 14.12
CA ASP A 152 -0.38 -15.61 15.37
C ASP A 152 -1.21 -14.67 16.26
N SER A 153 -1.11 -13.36 16.03
CA SER A 153 -1.93 -12.34 16.69
C SER A 153 -3.37 -12.35 16.17
N ARG A 154 -4.34 -12.53 17.08
CA ARG A 154 -5.80 -12.54 16.81
C ARG A 154 -6.41 -11.14 16.61
N TRP A 155 -5.60 -10.12 16.28
CA TRP A 155 -6.01 -8.71 16.39
C TRP A 155 -7.06 -8.27 15.36
N PHE A 156 -7.35 -9.10 14.36
CA PHE A 156 -8.21 -8.73 13.22
C PHE A 156 -9.27 -9.78 12.86
N THR A 157 -9.52 -10.78 13.72
CA THR A 157 -10.73 -11.64 13.63
C THR A 157 -11.94 -10.96 14.23
#